data_AF-A0A958EMS2-F1
#
_entry.id   AF-A0A958EMS2-F1
#
_cell.length_a   1.000
_cell.length_b   1.000
_cell.length_c   1.000
_cell.angle_alpha   90.00
_cell.angle_beta   90.00
_cell.angle_gamma   90.00
#
_symmetry.space_group_name_H-M   'P 1'
#
loop_
_entity.id
_entity.type
_entity.pdbx_description
1 polymer ?
#
loop_
_entity_poly.entity_id
_entity_poly.type
_entity_poly.pdbx_seq_one_letter_code
_entity_poly.pdbx_strand_id
1 'polypeptide(L)' 'MALELIDWIIIASFFVLSLIIGLWSAKSSGKNMSEFFLSGRKMPWWLLGVSMVATTFSADTP' A
#
# COMPACT_ATOMS: atom_id res chain seq x y z
N MET A 1 -10.92 -0.89 29.16
CA MET A 1 -10.21 -0.01 28.21
C MET A 1 -11.07 0.06 26.97
N ALA A 2 -11.81 1.16 26.80
CA ALA A 2 -12.63 1.38 25.62
C ALA A 2 -11.79 2.13 24.58
N LEU A 3 -12.00 1.81 23.30
CA LEU A 3 -11.41 2.58 22.21
C LEU A 3 -12.10 3.94 22.15
N GLU A 4 -11.31 5.00 22.07
CA GLU A 4 -11.82 6.36 21.93
C GLU A 4 -12.29 6.57 20.49
N LEU A 5 -13.17 7.54 20.29
CA LEU A 5 -13.70 7.86 18.95
C LEU A 5 -12.57 8.23 17.98
N ILE A 6 -11.50 8.86 18.47
CA ILE A 6 -10.31 9.21 17.70
C ILE A 6 -9.60 7.97 17.13
N ASP A 7 -9.55 6.85 17.86
CA ASP A 7 -8.90 5.61 17.43
C ASP A 7 -9.63 5.02 16.22
N TRP A 8 -10.96 5.02 16.27
CA TRP A 8 -11.80 4.59 15.16
C TRP A 8 -11.64 5.47 13.91
N ILE A 9 -11.50 6.79 14.09
CA ILE A 9 -11.23 7.70 12.98
C ILE A 9 -9.90 7.35 12.31
N ILE A 10 -8.84 7.11 13.09
CA ILE A 10 -7.52 6.75 12.56
C ILE A 10 -7.61 5.45 11.75
N ILE A 11 -8.24 4.41 12.31
CA ILE A 11 -8.41 3.12 11.64
C ILE A 11 -9.20 3.29 10.32
N ALA A 12 -10.35 3.98 10.36
CA ALA A 12 -11.16 4.21 9.17
C ALA A 12 -10.38 4.99 8.10
N SER A 13 -9.62 6.02 8.50
CA SER A 13 -8.81 6.83 7.59
C SER A 13 -7.72 6.01 6.90
N PHE A 14 -7.08 5.09 7.62
CA PHE A 14 -6.05 4.21 7.08
C PHE A 14 -6.60 3.34 5.95
N PHE A 15 -7.76 2.70 6.16
CA PHE A 15 -8.38 1.87 5.12
C PHE A 15 -8.85 2.68 3.93
N VAL A 16 -9.43 3.86 4.14
CA VAL A 16 -9.87 4.76 3.06
C VAL A 16 -8.67 5.19 2.21
N LEU A 17 -7.58 5.63 2.83
CA LEU A 17 -6.36 6.03 2.11
C LEU A 17 -5.76 4.87 1.32
N SER A 18 -5.64 3.69 1.94
CA SER A 18 -5.15 2.48 1.28
C SER A 18 -5.97 2.12 0.04
N LEU A 19 -7.30 2.19 0.15
CA LEU A 19 -8.22 1.89 -0.95
C LEU A 19 -8.12 2.93 -2.08
N ILE A 20 -8.00 4.23 -1.76
CA ILE A 20 -7.81 5.29 -2.76
C ILE A 20 -6.51 5.06 -3.54
N ILE A 21 -5.40 4.73 -2.86
CA ILE A 21 -4.11 4.45 -3.51
C ILE A 21 -4.24 3.21 -4.41
N GLY A 22 -4.89 2.16 -3.92
CA GLY A 22 -5.14 0.93 -4.68
C GLY A 22 -5.94 1.19 -5.96
N LEU A 23 -7.06 1.92 -5.88
CA LEU A 23 -7.89 2.26 -7.05
C LEU A 23 -7.15 3.16 -8.05
N TRP A 24 -6.37 4.12 -7.56
CA TRP A 24 -5.58 4.99 -8.42
C TRP A 24 -4.51 4.20 -9.17
N SER A 25 -3.81 3.30 -8.49
CA SER A 25 -2.81 2.40 -9.08
C SER A 25 -3.43 1.42 -10.07
N ALA A 26 -4.59 0.82 -9.73
CA ALA A 26 -5.30 -0.13 -10.60
C ALA A 26 -5.63 0.44 -11.99
N LYS A 27 -5.94 1.74 -12.07
CA LYS A 27 -6.19 2.43 -13.35
C LYS A 27 -4.95 2.47 -14.25
N SER A 28 -3.74 2.49 -13.68
CA SER A 28 -2.49 2.48 -14.46
C SER A 28 -2.05 1.05 -14.79
N SER A 29 -2.19 0.12 -13.85
CA SER A 29 -1.70 -1.25 -13.98
C SER A 29 -2.49 -2.11 -14.98
N GLY A 30 -3.75 -1.75 -15.29
CA GLY A 30 -4.59 -2.48 -16.25
C GLY A 30 -4.21 -2.29 -17.73
N LYS A 31 -3.25 -1.41 -18.05
CA LYS A 31 -2.94 -1.04 -19.44
C LYS A 31 -2.10 -2.08 -20.19
N ASN A 32 -1.17 -2.76 -19.52
CA ASN A 32 -0.26 -3.76 -20.10
C ASN A 32 0.38 -4.63 -19.00
N MET A 33 0.77 -5.87 -19.31
CA MET A 33 1.52 -6.74 -18.36
C MET A 33 2.82 -6.08 -17.87
N SER A 34 3.50 -5.31 -18.72
CA SER A 34 4.70 -4.58 -18.32
C SER A 34 4.41 -3.46 -17.30
N GLU A 35 3.26 -2.80 -17.37
CA GLU A 35 2.84 -1.81 -16.37
C GLU A 35 2.47 -2.50 -15.05
N PHE A 36 1.81 -3.65 -15.12
CA PHE A 36 1.43 -4.42 -13.93
C PHE A 36 2.64 -4.98 -13.17
N PHE A 37 3.59 -5.61 -13.87
CA PHE A 37 4.74 -6.28 -13.22
C PHE A 37 5.97 -5.39 -13.07
N LEU A 38 6.23 -4.46 -14.01
CA LEU A 38 7.45 -3.65 -14.00
C LEU A 38 7.20 -2.20 -13.61
N SER A 39 5.93 -1.78 -13.43
CA SER A 39 5.57 -0.37 -13.17
C SER A 39 6.26 0.58 -14.19
N GLY A 40 6.24 0.18 -15.46
CA GLY A 40 6.88 0.92 -16.55
C GLY A 40 8.41 1.04 -16.43
N ARG A 41 9.06 0.23 -15.58
CA ARG A 41 10.50 0.28 -15.24
C ARG A 41 10.95 1.62 -14.61
N LYS A 42 10.01 2.36 -14.01
CA LYS A 42 10.27 3.70 -13.43
C LYS A 42 10.20 3.73 -11.90
N MET A 43 10.13 2.57 -11.23
CA MET A 43 10.14 2.54 -9.77
C MET A 43 11.51 2.95 -9.22
N PRO A 44 11.56 3.93 -8.29
CA PRO A 44 12.81 4.31 -7.67
C PRO A 44 13.26 3.24 -6.65
N TRP A 45 14.58 3.08 -6.52
CA TRP A 45 15.19 2.01 -5.72
C TRP A 45 14.78 2.04 -4.24
N TRP A 46 14.59 3.23 -3.65
CA TRP A 46 14.17 3.37 -2.25
C TRP A 46 12.77 2.82 -2.01
N LEU A 47 11.86 3.00 -2.98
CA LEU A 47 10.49 2.49 -2.89
C LEU A 47 10.48 0.96 -2.97
N LEU A 48 11.33 0.39 -3.82
CA LEU A 48 11.55 -1.06 -3.88
C LEU A 48 12.10 -1.61 -2.57
N GLY A 49 13.10 -0.93 -1.97
CA GLY A 49 13.66 -1.32 -0.68
C GLY A 49 12.63 -1.32 0.45
N VAL A 50 11.84 -0.26 0.56
CA VAL A 50 10.75 -0.16 1.55
C VAL A 50 9.69 -1.23 1.32
N SER A 51 9.30 -1.48 0.06
CA SER A 51 8.31 -2.52 -0.27
C SER A 51 8.77 -3.91 0.12
N MET A 52 10.07 -4.22 -0.06
CA MET A 52 10.63 -5.52 0.31
C MET A 52 10.58 -5.72 1.83
N VAL A 53 11.02 -4.72 2.60
CA VAL A 53 10.97 -4.74 4.07
C VAL A 53 9.52 -4.84 4.58
N ALA A 54 8.61 -4.05 4.01
CA ALA A 54 7.20 -4.06 4.38
C ALA A 54 6.51 -5.41 4.08
N THR A 55 6.99 -6.17 3.08
CA THR A 55 6.45 -7.51 2.77
C THR A 55 7.01 -8.57 3.72
N THR A 56 8.24 -8.39 4.22
CA THR A 56 8.85 -9.35 5.15
C THR A 56 8.38 -9.19 6.58
N PHE A 57 7.95 -7.98 6.98
CA PHE A 57 7.36 -7.74 8.30
C PHE A 57 5.84 -7.92 8.22
N SER A 58 5.33 -8.86 8.99
CA SER A 58 3.90 -9.11 9.17
C SER A 58 3.56 -8.96 10.66
N ALA A 59 2.26 -8.86 10.99
CA ALA A 59 1.85 -8.64 12.38
C ALA A 59 2.24 -9.78 13.35
N ASP A 60 2.63 -10.93 12.79
CA ASP A 60 3.05 -12.15 13.48
C ASP A 60 4.58 -12.35 13.51
N THR A 61 5.35 -11.53 12.79
CA THR A 61 6.81 -11.53 12.90
C THR A 61 7.25 -10.65 14.09
N PRO A 62 8.27 -11.06 14.86
CA PRO A 62 8.71 -10.36 16.08
C PRO A 62 9.24 -8.94 15.83
#